data_AF-A0A432USX8-F1
#
_entry.id   AF-A0A432USX8-F1
#
_cell.length_a   1.000
_cell.length_b   1.000
_cell.length_c   1.000
_cell.angle_alpha   90.00
_cell.angle_beta   90.00
_cell.angle_gamma   90.00
#
_symmetry.space_group_name_H-M   'P 1'
#
loop_
_entity.id
_entity.type
_entity.pdbx_description
1 polymer ?
#
loop_
_entity_poly.entity_id
_entity_poly.type
_entity_poly.pdbx_seq_one_letter_code
_entity_poly.pdbx_strand_id
1 'polypeptide(L)'
;VHPDAVRELQFANDWFFFKARFQGVEREIGFPPEAVLAIFARENGQGMPFPPEPYPEETDSTADQPSLSAVDSTGATESSSKTDSERSKTDKAKKRSHLSVVK
;
A
#
# COMPACT_ATOMS: atom_id res chain seq x y z
N VAL A 1 16.58 12.28 -14.33
CA VAL A 1 16.37 12.43 -15.79
C VAL A 1 17.50 13.30 -16.36
N HIS A 2 18.02 13.04 -17.56
CA HIS A 2 19.09 13.87 -18.16
C HIS A 2 18.48 14.91 -19.12
N PRO A 3 18.94 16.19 -19.14
CA PRO A 3 18.36 17.22 -20.00
C PRO A 3 18.30 16.82 -21.49
N ASP A 4 19.38 16.30 -22.04
CA ASP A 4 19.44 15.92 -23.47
C ASP A 4 18.56 14.72 -23.86
N ALA A 5 18.03 13.98 -22.87
CA ALA A 5 17.23 12.78 -23.10
C ALA A 5 15.72 13.06 -23.17
N VAL A 6 15.28 14.26 -22.79
CA VAL A 6 13.85 14.64 -22.70
C VAL A 6 13.59 16.05 -23.23
N ARG A 7 12.33 16.36 -23.48
CA ARG A 7 11.83 17.70 -23.79
C ARG A 7 10.58 17.99 -22.97
N GLU A 8 10.35 19.29 -22.72
CA GLU A 8 9.15 19.79 -22.02
C GLU A 8 8.91 19.09 -20.67
N LEU A 9 9.99 18.84 -19.91
CA LEU A 9 9.93 18.20 -18.59
C LEU A 9 9.18 19.10 -17.60
N GLN A 10 8.06 18.60 -17.09
CA GLN A 10 7.27 19.21 -16.02
C GLN A 10 7.31 18.31 -14.79
N PHE A 11 7.68 18.88 -13.65
CA PHE A 11 7.67 18.25 -12.34
C PHE A 11 6.63 18.98 -11.48
N ALA A 12 5.36 18.56 -11.55
CA ALA A 12 4.30 19.04 -10.67
C ALA A 12 4.05 18.03 -9.54
N ASN A 13 3.35 18.46 -8.48
CA ASN A 13 3.12 17.59 -7.32
C ASN A 13 2.16 16.45 -7.61
N ASP A 14 1.22 16.64 -8.54
CA ASP A 14 0.17 15.67 -8.85
C ASP A 14 0.55 14.73 -10.02
N TRP A 15 1.39 15.22 -10.95
CA TRP A 15 1.82 14.50 -12.16
C TRP A 15 3.20 14.94 -12.65
N PHE A 16 3.95 13.99 -13.20
CA PHE A 16 5.18 14.22 -13.93
C PHE A 16 4.94 13.98 -15.43
N PHE A 17 5.40 14.91 -16.28
CA PHE A 17 5.26 14.83 -17.74
C PHE A 17 6.56 15.15 -18.46
N PHE A 18 6.86 14.43 -19.55
CA PHE A 18 7.89 14.82 -20.51
C PHE A 18 7.71 14.12 -21.87
N LYS A 19 8.36 14.66 -22.91
CA LYS A 19 8.53 13.98 -24.22
C LYS A 19 9.90 13.34 -24.29
N ALA A 20 9.98 12.10 -24.75
CA ALA A 20 11.22 11.34 -24.91
C ALA A 20 11.19 10.48 -26.19
N ARG A 21 12.33 9.95 -26.63
CA ARG A 21 12.43 9.14 -27.86
C ARG A 21 12.77 7.68 -27.57
N PHE A 22 11.90 6.78 -28.01
CA PHE A 22 12.04 5.33 -27.88
C PHE A 22 12.25 4.74 -29.27
N GLN A 23 13.43 4.16 -29.52
CA GLN A 23 13.86 3.71 -30.86
C GLN A 23 13.70 4.80 -31.95
N GLY A 24 14.03 6.06 -31.59
CA GLY A 24 13.89 7.23 -32.47
C GLY A 24 12.49 7.84 -32.55
N VAL A 25 11.44 7.08 -32.24
CA VAL A 25 10.05 7.57 -32.22
C VAL A 25 9.80 8.40 -30.96
N GLU A 26 9.33 9.62 -31.13
CA GLU A 26 8.96 10.51 -30.03
C GLU A 26 7.65 10.06 -29.39
N ARG A 27 7.61 10.06 -28.05
CA ARG A 27 6.45 9.72 -27.24
C ARG A 27 6.36 10.68 -26.06
N GLU A 28 5.13 11.08 -25.75
CA GLU A 28 4.80 11.73 -24.49
C GLU A 28 4.67 10.68 -23.40
N ILE A 29 5.20 10.97 -22.22
CA ILE A 29 5.20 10.11 -21.04
C ILE A 29 4.64 10.94 -19.88
N GLY A 30 3.58 10.44 -19.26
CA GLY A 30 2.99 11.01 -18.05
C GLY A 30 2.80 9.92 -17.00
N PHE A 31 3.05 10.24 -15.73
CA PHE A 31 2.79 9.37 -14.58
C PHE A 31 2.63 10.18 -13.29
N PRO A 32 1.83 9.71 -12.32
CA PRO A 32 1.71 10.35 -11.01
C PRO A 32 2.89 9.93 -10.10
N PRO A 33 3.15 10.64 -8.98
CA PRO A 33 4.32 10.41 -8.13
C PRO A 33 4.43 9.00 -7.53
N GLU A 34 3.30 8.38 -7.20
CA GLU A 34 3.20 7.06 -6.57
C GLU A 34 3.75 5.93 -7.46
N ALA A 35 3.90 6.19 -8.76
CA ALA A 35 4.57 5.29 -9.71
C ALA A 35 6.11 5.32 -9.62
N VAL A 36 6.70 6.25 -8.84
CA VAL A 36 8.15 6.46 -8.77
C VAL A 36 8.75 5.76 -7.55
N LEU A 37 9.36 4.60 -7.78
CA LEU A 37 9.99 3.80 -6.71
C LEU A 37 11.28 4.41 -6.15
N ALA A 38 12.06 5.12 -6.98
CA ALA A 38 13.37 5.66 -6.61
C ALA A 38 13.89 6.70 -7.60
N ILE A 39 14.85 7.53 -7.16
CA ILE A 39 15.66 8.40 -8.02
C ILE A 39 17.15 8.13 -7.78
N PHE A 40 17.88 7.81 -8.85
CA PHE A 40 19.33 7.59 -8.84
C PHE A 40 20.04 8.32 -9.99
N ALA A 41 21.27 8.76 -9.74
CA ALA A 41 22.20 9.24 -10.75
C ALA A 41 22.81 8.06 -11.52
N ARG A 42 22.76 8.12 -12.86
CA ARG A 42 23.22 7.05 -13.75
C ARG A 42 24.72 6.77 -13.68
N GLU A 43 25.52 7.75 -13.27
CA GLU A 43 26.98 7.74 -13.37
C GLU A 43 27.65 6.98 -12.23
N ASN A 44 27.09 7.06 -11.01
CA ASN A 44 27.67 6.52 -9.79
C ASN A 44 26.64 5.79 -8.89
N GLY A 45 25.38 5.71 -9.29
CA GLY A 45 24.30 5.07 -8.52
C GLY A 45 23.82 5.86 -7.29
N GLN A 46 24.33 7.06 -7.02
CA GLN A 46 23.90 7.85 -5.87
C GLN A 46 22.46 8.35 -6.01
N GLY A 47 21.72 8.32 -4.91
CA GLY A 47 20.32 8.71 -4.85
C GLY A 47 19.63 8.04 -3.68
N MET A 48 18.30 7.92 -3.75
CA MET A 48 17.51 7.24 -2.72
C MET A 48 16.27 6.58 -3.31
N PRO A 49 15.85 5.40 -2.78
CA PRO A 49 14.50 4.91 -2.95
C PRO A 49 13.52 5.80 -2.19
N PHE A 50 12.30 5.92 -2.69
CA PHE A 50 11.20 6.45 -1.89
C PHE A 50 10.72 5.36 -0.90
N PRO A 51 10.22 5.73 0.29
CA PRO A 51 9.54 4.77 1.15
C PRO A 51 8.27 4.26 0.43
N PRO A 52 7.84 3.01 0.66
CA PRO A 52 6.55 2.55 0.16
C PRO A 52 5.44 3.32 0.87
N GLU A 53 4.76 4.20 0.14
CA GLU A 53 3.55 4.84 0.63
C GLU A 53 2.41 3.80 0.67
N PRO A 54 1.49 3.89 1.65
CA PRO A 54 0.33 3.02 1.65
C PRO A 54 -0.50 3.33 0.41
N TYR A 55 -0.72 2.34 -0.45
CA TYR A 55 -1.70 2.47 -1.51
C TYR A 55 -3.02 2.90 -0.87
N PRO A 56 -3.73 3.92 -1.39
CA PRO A 56 -5.09 4.16 -0.98
C PRO A 56 -5.87 2.89 -1.34
N GLU A 57 -6.37 2.17 -0.34
CA GLU A 57 -7.16 0.97 -0.61
C GLU A 57 -8.34 1.37 -1.49
N GLU A 58 -8.45 0.73 -2.66
CA GLU A 58 -9.60 0.95 -3.54
C GLU A 58 -10.84 0.65 -2.73
N THR A 59 -11.65 1.68 -2.41
CA THR A 59 -12.84 1.51 -1.59
C THR A 59 -13.85 0.71 -2.39
N ASP A 60 -13.78 -0.60 -2.17
CA ASP A 60 -14.42 -1.66 -2.93
C ASP A 60 -15.91 -1.36 -3.06
N SER A 61 -16.26 -0.76 -4.21
CA SER A 61 -17.61 -0.31 -4.53
C SER A 61 -18.42 -1.52 -4.98
N THR A 62 -18.56 -2.44 -4.03
CA THR A 62 -19.35 -3.66 -4.05
C THR A 62 -20.81 -3.27 -4.15
N ALA A 63 -21.21 -2.94 -5.38
CA ALA A 63 -22.54 -2.47 -5.71
C ALA A 63 -23.58 -3.46 -5.19
N ASP A 64 -24.51 -2.94 -4.39
CA ASP A 64 -25.53 -3.68 -3.65
C ASP A 64 -26.31 -4.60 -4.60
N GLN A 65 -26.00 -5.90 -4.56
CA GLN A 65 -26.67 -6.95 -5.33
C GLN A 65 -27.81 -7.51 -4.49
N PRO A 66 -29.09 -7.19 -4.81
CA PRO A 66 -30.22 -7.62 -4.00
C PRO A 66 -30.42 -9.13 -4.10
N SER A 67 -29.90 -9.87 -3.12
CA SER A 67 -30.10 -11.31 -3.02
C SER A 67 -31.57 -11.63 -2.68
N LEU A 68 -32.27 -12.25 -3.63
CA LEU A 68 -33.65 -12.68 -3.44
C LEU A 68 -33.69 -13.94 -2.56
N SER A 69 -34.05 -13.77 -1.30
CA SER A 69 -34.23 -14.86 -0.34
C SER A 69 -35.53 -15.63 -0.63
N ALA A 70 -35.40 -16.76 -1.34
CA ALA A 70 -36.49 -17.73 -1.46
C ALA A 70 -36.78 -18.37 -0.09
N VAL A 71 -37.94 -18.07 0.47
CA VAL A 71 -38.44 -18.73 1.68
C VAL A 71 -39.19 -20.00 1.31
N ASP A 72 -38.70 -21.15 1.75
CA ASP A 72 -39.49 -22.37 1.87
C ASP A 72 -39.14 -23.11 3.17
N SER A 73 -40.06 -23.94 3.67
CA SER A 73 -40.09 -24.35 5.07
C SER A 73 -39.84 -25.85 5.28
N THR A 74 -38.83 -26.23 6.06
CA THR A 74 -38.77 -27.60 6.64
C THR A 74 -37.79 -27.72 7.81
N GLY A 75 -38.13 -28.59 8.78
CA GLY A 75 -37.15 -29.32 9.60
C GLY A 75 -36.60 -28.61 10.84
N ALA A 76 -37.21 -28.88 12.00
CA ALA A 76 -36.54 -28.70 13.30
C ALA A 76 -35.71 -29.95 13.67
N THR A 77 -34.61 -29.78 14.43
CA THR A 77 -34.12 -30.67 15.52
C THR A 77 -32.92 -29.98 16.22
N GLU A 78 -32.74 -30.20 17.53
CA GLU A 78 -31.75 -29.55 18.40
C GLU A 78 -30.51 -30.44 18.73
N SER A 79 -29.56 -29.90 19.51
CA SER A 79 -28.41 -30.59 20.20
C SER A 79 -27.22 -31.05 19.32
N SER A 80 -25.98 -31.24 19.81
CA SER A 80 -25.29 -31.08 21.14
C SER A 80 -23.75 -31.24 20.96
N SER A 81 -22.77 -30.90 21.84
CA SER A 81 -22.67 -30.03 23.04
C SER A 81 -21.19 -29.94 23.54
N LYS A 82 -20.81 -28.90 24.32
CA LYS A 82 -19.59 -28.77 25.19
C LYS A 82 -18.24 -28.59 24.44
N THR A 83 -17.10 -28.13 25.01
CA THR A 83 -16.61 -27.90 26.41
C THR A 83 -15.60 -26.73 26.39
N ASP A 84 -15.77 -25.61 27.12
CA ASP A 84 -15.19 -25.24 28.44
C ASP A 84 -13.67 -25.49 28.69
N SER A 85 -12.92 -24.44 29.10
CA SER A 85 -12.08 -24.38 30.34
C SER A 85 -11.22 -23.10 30.51
N GLU A 86 -10.63 -22.90 31.69
CA GLU A 86 -10.27 -21.59 32.27
C GLU A 86 -8.79 -21.31 32.66
N ARG A 87 -8.47 -19.99 32.72
CA ARG A 87 -7.56 -19.25 33.66
C ARG A 87 -6.17 -19.78 34.05
N SER A 88 -5.20 -18.86 34.10
CA SER A 88 -4.42 -18.57 35.34
C SER A 88 -3.67 -17.22 35.30
N LYS A 89 -3.33 -16.68 36.48
CA LYS A 89 -2.48 -15.48 36.71
C LYS A 89 -1.40 -15.84 37.73
N THR A 90 -0.21 -15.21 37.65
CA THR A 90 0.74 -15.07 38.76
C THR A 90 1.67 -13.86 38.58
N ASP A 91 2.33 -13.42 39.65
CA ASP A 91 2.78 -12.04 39.88
C ASP A 91 4.30 -11.75 39.74
N LYS A 92 4.64 -10.46 39.94
CA LYS A 92 5.93 -9.85 40.35
C LYS A 92 6.99 -9.45 39.30
N ALA A 93 6.70 -8.31 38.67
CA ALA A 93 7.46 -7.05 38.84
C ALA A 93 9.02 -7.03 38.73
N LYS A 94 9.52 -6.41 37.64
CA LYS A 94 10.75 -5.61 37.67
C LYS A 94 10.71 -4.41 36.69
N LYS A 95 10.47 -3.21 37.24
CA LYS A 95 10.80 -1.89 36.64
C LYS A 95 12.33 -1.85 36.32
N ARG A 96 12.88 -1.21 35.28
CA ARG A 96 12.45 -0.12 34.35
C ARG A 96 13.15 -0.32 32.98
N SER A 97 12.73 0.37 31.92
CA SER A 97 13.48 0.48 30.65
C SER A 97 14.77 1.32 30.82
N HIS A 98 15.78 1.09 29.96
CA HIS A 98 17.14 1.63 30.14
C HIS A 98 17.76 2.31 28.89
N LEU A 99 16.94 2.74 27.93
CA LEU A 99 17.41 3.48 26.76
C LEU A 99 17.69 4.95 27.13
N SER A 100 18.87 5.45 26.78
CA SER A 100 19.25 6.87 26.88
C SER A 100 19.76 7.38 25.54
N VAL A 101 19.24 8.52 25.08
CA VAL A 101 19.71 9.20 23.87
C VAL A 101 21.01 9.95 24.19
N VAL A 102 22.04 9.74 23.38
CA VAL A 102 23.28 10.53 23.40
C VAL A 102 23.14 11.69 22.40
N LYS A 103 23.77 12.83 22.71
CA LYS A 103 23.72 14.08 21.94
C LYS A 103 25.10 14.41 21.36
#